data_AF-A0A969ZDK2-F1
#
_entry.id   AF-A0A969ZDK2-F1
#
_cell.length_a   1.000
_cell.length_b   1.000
_cell.length_c   1.000
_cell.angle_alpha   90.00
_cell.angle_beta   90.00
_cell.angle_gamma   90.00
#
_symmetry.space_group_name_H-M   'P 1'
#
loop_
_entity.id
_entity.type
_entity.pdbx_description
1 polymer ?
#
loop_
_entity_poly.entity_id
_entity_poly.type
_entity_poly.pdbx_seq_one_letter_code
_entity_poly.pdbx_strand_id
1 'polypeptide(L)'
;MKETGRVFPYDRSIVINSLYDTIDELGLLLVESDGTYGSLIVCGEGNIGRMRIELDAAETGAQTRVIVIPENGKSGDWDSFCSMIFDELSATIRRACNLSGR
;
A
#
# COMPACT_ATOMS: atom_id res chain seq x y z
N MET A 1 16.08 -2.29 -9.70
CA MET A 1 14.68 -1.90 -9.45
C MET A 1 14.64 -1.19 -8.10
N LYS A 2 13.93 -0.07 -7.96
CA LYS A 2 13.86 0.67 -6.70
C LYS A 2 12.57 0.22 -5.99
N GLU A 3 12.70 -0.57 -4.94
CA GLU A 3 11.58 -0.95 -4.08
C GLU A 3 11.62 -0.09 -2.82
N THR A 4 10.47 0.38 -2.36
CA THR A 4 10.35 1.11 -1.10
C THR A 4 9.38 0.36 -0.22
N GLY A 5 9.85 -0.10 0.95
CA GLY A 5 9.03 -0.90 1.86
C GLY A 5 8.90 -0.28 3.24
N ARG A 6 7.74 -0.47 3.87
CA ARG A 6 7.48 -0.09 5.26
C ARG A 6 6.79 -1.23 6.00
N VAL A 7 7.23 -1.48 7.22
CA VAL A 7 6.63 -2.50 8.10
C VAL A 7 5.57 -1.84 8.97
N PHE A 8 4.39 -2.45 8.98
CA PHE A 8 3.24 -2.05 9.76
C PHE A 8 2.99 -3.08 10.87
N PRO A 9 2.84 -2.66 12.14
CA PRO A 9 2.60 -3.56 13.27
C PRO A 9 1.12 -3.99 13.33
N TYR A 10 0.59 -4.44 12.20
CA TYR A 10 -0.80 -4.84 12.05
C TYR A 10 -0.90 -6.11 11.21
N ASP A 11 -1.98 -6.86 11.44
CA ASP A 11 -2.28 -8.08 10.72
C ASP A 11 -2.52 -7.80 9.22
N ARG A 12 -2.19 -8.78 8.37
CA ARG A 12 -2.32 -8.66 6.91
C ARG A 12 -3.73 -8.26 6.51
N SER A 13 -4.74 -8.78 7.22
CA SER A 13 -6.15 -8.50 6.97
C SER A 13 -6.51 -7.03 7.21
N ILE A 14 -5.91 -6.39 8.23
CA ILE A 14 -6.14 -4.98 8.53
C ILE A 14 -5.45 -4.11 7.48
N VAL A 15 -4.20 -4.45 7.16
CA VAL A 15 -3.39 -3.68 6.20
C VAL A 15 -3.97 -3.76 4.81
N ILE A 16 -4.41 -4.93 4.34
CA ILE A 16 -4.99 -5.06 2.99
C ILE A 16 -6.31 -4.31 2.86
N ASN A 17 -7.20 -4.37 3.86
CA ASN A 17 -8.45 -3.62 3.85
C ASN A 17 -8.17 -2.11 3.82
N SER A 18 -7.31 -1.65 4.72
CA SER A 18 -6.93 -0.23 4.77
C SER A 18 -6.22 0.22 3.50
N LEU A 19 -5.50 -0.67 2.83
CA LEU A 19 -4.85 -0.37 1.56
C LEU A 19 -5.87 -0.17 0.43
N TYR A 20 -6.95 -0.97 0.38
CA TYR A 20 -8.04 -0.73 -0.56
C TYR A 20 -8.71 0.64 -0.32
N ASP A 21 -9.00 0.98 0.94
CA ASP A 21 -9.53 2.30 1.30
C ASP A 21 -8.54 3.42 0.94
N THR A 22 -7.25 3.24 1.19
CA THR A 22 -6.20 4.22 0.84
C THR A 22 -6.12 4.46 -0.67
N ILE A 23 -6.22 3.39 -1.47
CA ILE A 23 -6.23 3.48 -2.93
C ILE A 23 -7.43 4.32 -3.40
N ASP A 24 -8.60 4.12 -2.82
CA ASP A 24 -9.80 4.90 -3.11
C ASP A 24 -9.65 6.37 -2.67
N GLU A 25 -9.16 6.62 -1.45
CA GLU A 25 -8.93 7.98 -0.91
C GLU A 25 -7.90 8.77 -1.74
N LEU A 26 -6.86 8.10 -2.24
CA LEU A 26 -5.84 8.71 -3.10
C LEU A 26 -6.28 8.83 -4.57
N GLY A 27 -7.46 8.32 -4.94
CA GLY A 27 -7.93 8.30 -6.32
C GLY A 27 -7.09 7.42 -7.25
N LEU A 28 -6.42 6.40 -6.71
CA LEU A 28 -5.64 5.45 -7.49
C LEU A 28 -6.55 4.41 -8.14
N LEU A 29 -6.27 4.06 -9.39
CA LEU A 29 -7.02 3.02 -10.10
C LEU A 29 -6.42 1.66 -9.81
N LEU A 30 -7.17 0.78 -9.15
CA LEU A 30 -6.81 -0.62 -9.02
C LEU A 30 -6.93 -1.31 -10.39
N VAL A 31 -5.79 -1.81 -10.90
CA VAL A 31 -5.70 -2.50 -12.19
C VAL A 31 -5.82 -4.00 -11.99
N GLU A 32 -5.10 -4.54 -11.01
CA GLU A 32 -5.06 -5.97 -10.71
C GLU A 32 -4.87 -6.17 -9.22
N SER A 33 -5.47 -7.22 -8.67
CA SER A 33 -5.29 -7.62 -7.28
C SER A 33 -5.17 -9.12 -7.20
N ASP A 34 -4.07 -9.61 -6.64
CA ASP A 34 -3.89 -11.00 -6.28
C ASP A 34 -4.12 -11.16 -4.78
N GLY A 35 -5.31 -11.63 -4.41
CA GLY A 35 -5.67 -11.87 -3.02
C GLY A 35 -4.90 -13.05 -2.38
N THR A 36 -4.27 -13.90 -3.19
CA THR A 36 -3.51 -15.07 -2.71
C THR A 36 -2.16 -14.62 -2.19
N TYR A 37 -1.43 -13.87 -3.01
CA TYR A 37 -0.08 -13.36 -2.73
C TYR A 37 -0.08 -11.97 -2.10
N GLY A 38 -1.23 -11.29 -2.04
CA GLY A 38 -1.34 -9.97 -1.42
C GLY A 38 -0.66 -8.89 -2.24
N SER A 39 -0.60 -9.06 -3.56
CA SER A 39 -0.06 -8.07 -4.47
C SER A 39 -1.19 -7.32 -5.16
N LEU A 40 -1.04 -6.01 -5.31
CA LEU A 40 -1.98 -5.14 -6.00
C LEU A 40 -1.23 -4.29 -7.01
N ILE A 41 -1.72 -4.23 -8.22
CA ILE A 41 -1.23 -3.31 -9.25
C ILE A 41 -2.18 -2.13 -9.28
N VAL A 42 -1.65 -0.95 -9.00
CA VAL A 42 -2.40 0.31 -9.02
C VAL A 42 -1.79 1.25 -10.04
N CYS A 43 -2.63 2.12 -10.59
CA CYS A 43 -2.23 3.15 -11.53
C CYS A 43 -2.63 4.50 -10.96
N GLY A 44 -1.64 5.39 -10.78
CA GLY A 44 -1.91 6.76 -10.39
C GLY A 44 -2.32 7.61 -11.59
N GLU A 45 -3.13 8.65 -11.35
CA GLU A 45 -3.41 9.66 -12.35
C GLU A 45 -2.14 10.49 -12.67
N GLY A 46 -1.99 10.93 -13.92
CA GLY A 46 -0.87 11.78 -14.35
C GLY A 46 0.46 11.04 -14.61
N ASN A 47 1.58 11.58 -14.10
CA ASN A 47 2.94 11.11 -14.39
C ASN A 47 3.42 9.93 -13.52
N ILE A 48 2.59 9.48 -12.57
CA ILE A 48 2.94 8.51 -11.53
C ILE A 48 3.02 7.09 -12.11
N GLY A 49 2.19 6.79 -13.12
CA GLY A 49 2.23 5.52 -13.86
C GLY A 49 1.70 4.33 -13.07
N ARG A 50 2.03 3.12 -13.55
CA ARG A 50 1.68 1.86 -12.91
C ARG A 50 2.73 1.44 -11.90
N MET A 51 2.25 0.86 -10.80
CA MET A 51 3.07 0.35 -9.73
C MET A 51 2.43 -0.90 -9.13
N ARG A 52 3.27 -1.74 -8.55
CA ARG A 52 2.89 -2.92 -7.80
C ARG A 52 3.12 -2.65 -6.31
N ILE A 53 2.14 -2.98 -5.50
CA ILE A 53 2.19 -2.98 -4.05
C ILE A 53 2.12 -4.44 -3.63
N GLU A 54 3.12 -4.92 -2.89
CA GLU A 54 3.17 -6.29 -2.38
C GLU A 54 3.07 -6.28 -0.87
N LEU A 55 2.23 -7.18 -0.33
CA LEU A 55 2.06 -7.41 1.09
C LEU A 55 2.77 -8.70 1.47
N ASP A 56 3.90 -8.55 2.13
CA ASP A 56 4.67 -9.65 2.67
C ASP A 56 4.31 -9.85 4.15
N ALA A 57 3.96 -11.09 4.52
CA ALA A 57 3.71 -11.43 5.91
C ALA A 57 5.06 -11.44 6.64
N ALA A 58 5.25 -10.56 7.62
CA ALA A 58 6.46 -10.60 8.41
C ALA A 58 6.53 -11.92 9.19
N GLU A 59 7.75 -12.38 9.48
CA GLU A 59 8.03 -13.67 10.14
C GLU A 59 7.25 -13.92 11.45
N THR A 60 6.72 -12.87 12.07
CA THR A 60 6.01 -12.91 13.36
C THR A 60 4.49 -12.97 13.26
N GLY A 61 3.90 -12.92 12.04
CA GLY A 61 2.44 -13.00 11.81
C GLY A 61 1.61 -11.80 12.31
N ALA A 62 2.14 -11.00 13.24
CA ALA A 62 1.52 -9.80 13.79
C ALA A 62 1.96 -8.50 13.09
N GLN A 63 2.78 -8.61 12.05
CA GLN A 63 3.29 -7.48 11.29
C GLN A 63 3.19 -7.78 9.80
N THR A 64 2.90 -6.74 9.02
CA THR A 64 2.79 -6.84 7.57
C THR A 64 3.74 -5.84 6.95
N ARG A 65 4.57 -6.31 6.02
CA ARG A 65 5.46 -5.45 5.25
C ARG A 65 4.77 -5.09 3.95
N VAL A 66 4.64 -3.79 3.70
CA VAL A 66 4.09 -3.24 2.46
C VAL A 66 5.29 -2.80 1.61
N ILE A 67 5.39 -3.29 0.39
CA ILE A 67 6.49 -2.98 -0.55
C ILE A 67 5.87 -2.35 -1.79
N VAL A 68 6.32 -1.16 -2.17
CA VAL A 68 5.87 -0.45 -3.37
C VAL A 68 6.98 -0.50 -4.42
N ILE A 69 6.64 -0.97 -5.61
CA ILE A 69 7.54 -1.22 -6.73
C ILE A 69 6.99 -0.50 -7.97
N PRO A 70 7.73 0.44 -8.59
CA PRO A 70 7.30 1.08 -9.82
C PRO A 70 7.42 0.10 -11.00
N GLU A 71 6.37 -0.05 -11.81
CA GLU A 71 6.46 -0.86 -13.04
C GLU A 71 7.15 -0.09 -14.17
N ASN A 72 6.85 1.20 -14.30
CA ASN A 72 7.54 2.09 -15.23
C ASN A 72 8.49 2.99 -14.44
N GLY A 73 9.79 2.78 -14.61
CA GLY A 73 10.87 3.50 -13.91
C GLY A 73 11.01 4.98 -14.25
N LYS A 74 9.91 5.73 -14.37
CA LYS A 74 9.95 7.19 -14.49
C LYS A 74 10.35 7.78 -13.14
N SER A 75 11.61 8.25 -13.09
CA SER A 75 12.28 8.94 -12.00
C SER A 75 11.67 10.31 -11.65
N GLY A 76 10.37 10.35 -11.33
CA GLY A 76 9.80 11.46 -10.57
C GLY A 76 10.21 11.38 -9.10
N ASP A 77 9.54 12.17 -8.25
CA ASP A 77 9.71 12.14 -6.80
C ASP A 77 9.04 10.90 -6.18
N TRP A 78 9.55 9.73 -6.57
CA TRP A 78 9.08 8.42 -6.12
C TRP A 78 9.12 8.30 -4.59
N ASP A 79 10.11 8.94 -3.97
CA ASP A 79 10.26 8.93 -2.51
C ASP A 79 9.11 9.69 -1.83
N SER A 80 8.79 10.90 -2.28
CA SER A 80 7.64 11.65 -1.78
C SER A 80 6.32 10.93 -2.03
N PHE A 81 6.17 10.28 -3.19
CA PHE A 81 4.96 9.54 -3.51
C PHE A 81 4.80 8.28 -2.64
N CYS A 82 5.86 7.48 -2.45
CA CYS A 82 5.86 6.37 -1.50
C CYS A 82 5.56 6.85 -0.08
N SER A 83 6.15 7.97 0.34
CA SER A 83 5.89 8.58 1.64
C SER A 83 4.41 8.95 1.80
N MET A 84 3.79 9.54 0.77
CA MET A 84 2.36 9.87 0.75
C MET A 84 1.48 8.62 0.87
N ILE A 85 1.75 7.56 0.11
CA ILE A 85 1.01 6.28 0.25
C ILE A 85 1.13 5.74 1.68
N PHE A 86 2.34 5.72 2.23
CA PHE A 86 2.54 5.17 3.58
C PHE A 86 1.92 6.03 4.68
N ASP A 87 1.89 7.35 4.50
CA ASP A 87 1.24 8.27 5.45
C ASP A 87 -0.27 8.09 5.44
N GLU A 88 -0.88 8.08 4.25
CA GLU A 88 -2.32 7.84 4.11
C GLU A 88 -2.70 6.45 4.61
N LEU A 89 -1.96 5.40 4.22
CA LEU A 89 -2.19 4.05 4.74
C LEU A 89 -2.10 4.00 6.27
N SER A 90 -1.14 4.71 6.87
CA SER A 90 -1.06 4.82 8.33
C SER A 90 -2.29 5.52 8.93
N ALA A 91 -2.77 6.58 8.28
CA ALA A 91 -3.97 7.29 8.70
C ALA A 91 -5.22 6.41 8.59
N THR A 92 -5.41 5.72 7.47
CA THR A 92 -6.54 4.83 7.20
C THR A 92 -6.54 3.62 8.15
N ILE A 93 -5.39 2.98 8.40
CA ILE A 93 -5.29 1.92 9.42
C ILE A 93 -5.69 2.44 10.80
N ARG A 94 -5.22 3.64 11.19
CA ARG A 94 -5.60 4.23 12.48
C ARG A 94 -7.10 4.50 12.55
N ARG A 95 -7.74 4.94 11.46
CA ARG A 95 -9.19 5.11 11.38
C ARG A 95 -9.91 3.77 11.52
N ALA A 96 -9.47 2.73 10.80
CA ALA A 96 -10.05 1.39 10.87
C ALA A 96 -9.92 0.77 12.28
N CYS A 97 -8.75 0.88 12.92
CA CYS A 97 -8.55 0.41 14.29
C CYS A 97 -9.38 1.19 15.32
N ASN A 98 -9.57 2.49 15.12
CA ASN A 98 -10.43 3.30 16.01
C ASN A 98 -11.93 2.97 15.85
N LEU A 99 -12.35 2.49 14.68
CA LEU A 99 -13.75 2.11 14.41
C LEU A 99 -14.12 0.73 14.99
N SER A 100 -13.18 -0.20 15.09
CA SER A 100 -13.38 -1.52 15.70
C SER A 100 -13.45 -1.52 17.25
N GLY A 101 -13.32 -0.36 17.88
CA GLY A 101 -13.33 -0.20 19.34
C GLY A 101 -14.69 0.16 19.96
N ARG A 102 -15.82 -0.18 19.34
CA ARG A 102 -17.17 0.14 19.83
C ARG A 102 -18.02 -1.08 20.13
#